data_AF-A0A815E3P4-F1
#
_entry.id   AF-A0A815E3P4-F1
#
_cell.length_a   1.000
_cell.length_b   1.000
_cell.length_c   1.000
_cell.angle_alpha   90.00
_cell.angle_beta   90.00
_cell.angle_gamma   90.00
#
_symmetry.space_group_name_H-M   'P 1'
#
loop_
_entity.id
_entity.type
_entity.pdbx_description
1 polymer ?
#
loop_
_entity_poly.entity_id
_entity_poly.type
_entity_poly.pdbx_seq_one_letter_code
_entity_poly.pdbx_strand_id
1 'polypeptide(L)'
;MNNEFDRYIKIGTLLGMDPKTIHVELATALGPNAPSYTTSARWAKCFREGREDLNDDPPVSELTAESIELVRQVINNDPHSTYDDIIAESSLSCDTIERIIHNCLTMKKSFISLGTPSTE
;
A
#
# COMPACT_ATOMS: atom_id res chain seq x y z
N MET A 1 2.64 9.70 1.59
CA MET A 1 2.55 10.85 2.53
C MET A 1 1.19 11.49 2.33
N ASN A 2 0.16 11.00 3.03
CA ASN A 2 -1.21 11.04 2.49
C ASN A 2 -2.20 11.86 3.34
N ASN A 3 -1.81 12.40 4.51
CA ASN A 3 -2.69 13.25 5.34
C ASN A 3 -1.95 14.42 6.04
N GLU A 4 -2.71 15.40 6.54
CA GLU A 4 -2.20 16.60 7.24
C GLU A 4 -1.45 16.28 8.54
N PHE A 5 -1.81 15.17 9.19
CA PHE A 5 -1.20 14.72 10.45
C PHE A 5 0.21 14.18 10.24
N ASP A 6 0.42 13.37 9.20
CA ASP A 6 1.73 12.83 8.82
C ASP A 6 2.71 13.97 8.56
N ARG A 7 2.25 15.05 7.92
CA ARG A 7 3.07 16.23 7.64
C ARG A 7 3.50 16.93 8.93
N TYR A 8 2.58 17.11 9.88
CA TYR A 8 2.90 17.68 11.19
C TYR A 8 3.86 16.78 11.98
N ILE A 9 3.60 15.47 12.01
CA ILE A 9 4.48 14.47 12.66
C ILE A 9 5.88 14.48 12.04
N LYS A 10 5.98 14.59 10.70
CA LYS A 10 7.26 14.71 9.99
C LYS A 10 8.02 15.96 10.42
N ILE A 11 7.38 17.13 10.38
CA ILE A 11 8.02 18.41 10.77
C ILE A 11 8.46 18.34 12.23
N GLY A 12 7.60 17.91 13.15
CA GLY A 12 7.95 17.77 14.56
C GLY A 12 9.11 16.81 14.80
N THR A 13 9.14 15.68 14.09
CA THR A 13 10.24 14.72 14.17
C THR A 13 11.57 15.31 13.67
N LEU A 14 11.54 16.04 12.54
CA LEU A 14 12.71 16.72 11.98
C LEU A 14 13.23 17.84 12.89
N LEU A 15 12.32 18.49 13.64
CA LEU A 15 12.65 19.46 14.68
C LEU A 15 13.15 18.81 15.98
N GLY A 16 13.21 17.48 16.06
CA GLY A 16 13.70 16.73 17.23
C GLY A 16 12.69 16.61 18.37
N MET A 17 11.40 16.84 18.11
CA MET A 17 10.35 16.69 19.12
C MET A 17 10.12 15.21 19.45
N ASP A 18 9.79 14.94 20.72
CA ASP A 18 9.40 13.60 21.15
C ASP A 18 8.02 13.22 20.58
N PRO A 19 7.81 11.96 20.15
CA PRO A 19 6.51 11.51 19.65
C PRO A 19 5.34 11.75 20.62
N LYS A 20 5.59 11.77 21.94
CA LYS A 20 4.56 12.09 22.94
C LYS A 20 4.11 13.54 22.84
N THR A 21 5.05 14.47 22.66
CA THR A 21 4.74 15.90 22.51
C THR A 21 3.91 16.12 21.26
N ILE A 22 4.33 15.55 20.13
CA ILE A 22 3.61 15.62 18.86
C ILE A 22 2.16 15.08 19.02
N HIS A 23 1.99 13.94 19.70
CA HIS A 23 0.66 13.38 19.95
C HIS A 23 -0.19 14.28 20.85
N VAL A 24 0.35 14.85 21.92
CA VAL A 24 -0.38 15.76 22.81
C VAL A 24 -0.83 17.02 22.08
N GLU A 25 0.02 17.60 21.22
CA GLU A 25 -0.34 18.78 20.43
C GLU A 25 -1.44 18.45 19.41
N LEU A 26 -1.33 17.32 18.71
CA LEU A 26 -2.39 16.84 17.81
C LEU A 26 -3.69 16.55 18.55
N ALA A 27 -3.63 15.89 19.70
CA ALA A 27 -4.81 15.60 20.53
C ALA A 27 -5.45 16.87 21.09
N THR A 28 -4.65 17.88 21.42
CA THR A 28 -5.16 19.18 21.90
C THR A 28 -5.83 19.97 20.78
N ALA A 29 -5.27 19.96 19.58
CA ALA A 29 -5.82 20.69 18.44
C ALA A 29 -7.05 20.02 17.82
N LEU A 30 -7.07 18.69 17.74
CA LEU A 30 -8.04 17.92 16.94
C LEU A 30 -9.00 17.08 17.79
N GLY A 31 -8.73 16.93 19.09
CA GLY A 31 -9.54 16.15 20.02
C GLY A 31 -9.77 14.72 19.51
N PRO A 32 -11.04 14.31 19.27
CA PRO A 32 -11.37 12.96 18.84
C PRO A 32 -10.90 12.62 17.42
N ASN A 33 -10.60 13.62 16.60
CA ASN A 33 -10.10 13.41 15.23
C ASN A 33 -8.57 13.21 15.17
N ALA A 34 -7.90 13.31 16.32
CA ALA A 34 -6.45 13.15 16.39
C ALA A 34 -6.03 11.69 16.13
N PRO A 35 -4.91 11.45 15.45
CA PRO A 35 -4.36 10.12 15.32
C PRO A 35 -3.94 9.57 16.68
N SER A 36 -4.05 8.25 16.82
CA SER A 36 -3.59 7.56 18.03
C SER A 36 -2.11 7.83 18.31
N TYR A 37 -1.72 7.76 19.57
CA TYR A 37 -0.31 7.85 19.97
C TYR A 37 0.55 6.82 19.22
N THR A 38 0.05 5.59 19.07
CA THR A 38 0.73 4.49 18.39
C THR A 38 1.00 4.82 16.92
N THR A 39 0.02 5.41 16.24
CA THR A 39 0.16 5.91 14.86
C THR A 39 1.22 7.00 14.78
N SER A 40 1.14 7.99 15.68
CA SER A 40 2.08 9.12 15.72
C SER A 40 3.52 8.66 15.99
N ALA A 41 3.71 7.71 16.90
CA ALA A 41 5.01 7.15 17.24
C ALA A 41 5.61 6.30 16.11
N ARG A 42 4.77 5.51 15.43
CA ARG A 42 5.18 4.72 14.26
C ARG A 42 5.70 5.65 13.16
N TRP A 43 4.94 6.68 12.81
CA TRP A 43 5.34 7.67 11.80
C TRP A 43 6.60 8.43 12.19
N ALA A 44 6.69 8.93 13.42
CA ALA A 44 7.89 9.61 13.92
C ALA A 44 9.14 8.72 13.85
N LYS A 45 9.00 7.41 14.10
CA LYS A 45 10.11 6.46 13.91
C LYS A 45 10.50 6.35 12.43
N CYS A 46 9.53 6.17 11.54
CA CYS A 46 9.78 6.06 10.11
C CYS A 46 10.48 7.29 9.54
N PHE A 47 10.03 8.50 9.90
CA PHE A 47 10.68 9.74 9.46
C PHE A 47 12.09 9.90 10.00
N ARG A 48 12.35 9.47 11.24
CA ARG A 48 13.72 9.48 11.81
C ARG A 48 14.66 8.54 11.07
N GLU A 49 14.15 7.43 10.58
CA GLU A 49 14.90 6.43 9.81
C GLU A 49 15.00 6.77 8.31
N GLY A 50 14.51 7.94 7.88
CA GLY A 50 14.50 8.35 6.47
C GLY A 50 13.53 7.56 5.60
N ARG A 51 12.63 6.78 6.20
CA ARG A 51 11.60 6.00 5.51
C ARG A 51 10.38 6.88 5.28
N GLU A 52 10.43 7.68 4.21
CA GLU A 52 9.32 8.55 3.79
C GLU A 52 8.30 7.81 2.90
N ASP A 53 8.75 6.74 2.24
CA ASP A 53 7.94 5.80 1.47
C ASP A 53 7.37 4.69 2.36
N LEU A 54 6.53 5.10 3.32
CA LEU A 54 5.35 4.29 3.58
C LEU A 54 4.26 4.90 2.73
N ASN A 55 4.33 4.60 1.42
CA ASN A 55 3.11 4.56 0.65
C ASN A 55 2.21 3.60 1.43
N ASP A 56 1.14 4.14 1.98
CA ASP A 56 0.10 3.39 2.64
C ASP A 56 -0.28 2.31 1.63
N ASP A 57 0.19 1.08 1.87
CA ASP A 57 -0.16 -0.05 1.04
C ASP A 57 -1.69 -0.09 1.09
N PRO A 58 -2.38 0.14 -0.05
CA PRO A 58 -3.81 0.31 -0.02
C PRO A 58 -4.39 -0.88 0.74
N PRO A 59 -5.33 -0.67 1.69
CA PRO A 59 -6.03 -1.79 2.31
C PRO A 59 -6.48 -2.72 1.18
N VAL A 60 -6.46 -4.04 1.39
CA VAL A 60 -6.80 -5.07 0.37
C VAL A 60 -8.12 -4.76 -0.39
N SER A 61 -8.98 -3.90 0.15
CA SER A 61 -10.20 -3.38 -0.48
C SER A 61 -10.00 -2.31 -1.57
N GLU A 62 -8.85 -1.64 -1.64
CA GLU A 62 -8.46 -0.65 -2.65
C GLU A 62 -7.48 -1.21 -3.71
N LEU A 63 -7.15 -2.51 -3.63
CA LEU A 63 -6.72 -3.28 -4.79
C LEU A 63 -7.89 -3.29 -5.78
N THR A 64 -7.97 -2.20 -6.56
CA THR A 64 -9.01 -2.02 -7.56
C THR A 64 -8.90 -3.18 -8.53
N ALA A 65 -10.03 -3.72 -8.99
CA ALA A 65 -10.05 -4.86 -9.93
C ALA A 65 -9.12 -4.62 -11.14
N GLU A 66 -8.94 -3.36 -11.53
CA GLU A 66 -7.97 -2.92 -12.54
C GLU A 66 -6.51 -3.30 -12.19
N SER A 67 -6.04 -3.02 -10.96
CA SER A 67 -4.68 -3.37 -10.52
C SER A 67 -4.43 -4.87 -10.49
N ILE A 68 -5.44 -5.65 -10.07
CA ILE A 68 -5.38 -7.13 -10.07
C ILE A 68 -5.35 -7.66 -11.50
N GLU A 69 -6.18 -7.10 -12.38
CA GLU A 69 -6.25 -7.51 -13.78
C GLU A 69 -4.98 -7.13 -14.55
N LEU A 70 -4.38 -5.97 -14.27
CA LEU A 70 -3.08 -5.58 -14.83
C LEU A 70 -2.00 -6.60 -14.48
N VAL A 71 -1.79 -6.89 -13.20
CA VAL A 71 -0.80 -7.90 -12.76
C VAL A 71 -1.09 -9.27 -13.37
N ARG A 72 -2.37 -9.63 -13.49
CA ARG A 72 -2.80 -10.88 -14.14
C ARG A 72 -2.50 -10.91 -15.63
N GLN A 73 -2.66 -9.78 -16.33
CA GLN A 73 -2.33 -9.66 -17.75
C GLN A 73 -0.83 -9.76 -18.00
N VAL A 74 0.00 -9.12 -17.18
CA VAL A 74 1.47 -9.23 -17.29
C VAL A 74 1.90 -10.70 -17.16
N ILE A 75 1.40 -11.40 -16.13
CA ILE A 75 1.72 -12.81 -15.90
C ILE A 75 1.17 -13.74 -17.00
N ASN A 76 -0.03 -13.44 -17.54
CA ASN A 76 -0.60 -14.22 -18.64
C ASN A 76 0.13 -13.99 -19.97
N ASN A 77 0.59 -12.76 -20.22
CA ASN A 77 1.33 -12.40 -21.44
C ASN A 77 2.74 -13.01 -21.41
N ASP A 78 3.41 -12.93 -20.26
CA ASP A 78 4.71 -13.56 -20.06
C ASP A 78 4.78 -14.27 -18.70
N PRO A 79 4.61 -15.62 -18.67
CA PRO A 79 4.63 -16.40 -17.44
C PRO A 79 6.05 -16.57 -16.85
N HIS A 80 7.07 -15.93 -17.43
CA HIS A 80 8.44 -15.89 -16.91
C HIS A 80 8.82 -14.49 -16.41
N SER A 81 7.87 -13.54 -16.44
CA SER A 81 8.02 -12.20 -15.90
C SER A 81 8.55 -12.25 -14.48
N THR A 82 9.63 -11.51 -14.24
CA THR A 82 10.16 -11.36 -12.89
C THR A 82 9.37 -10.30 -12.12
N TYR A 83 9.54 -10.25 -10.80
CA TYR A 83 8.92 -9.19 -10.00
C TYR A 83 9.28 -7.79 -10.52
N ASP A 84 10.49 -7.60 -11.04
CA ASP A 84 10.97 -6.32 -11.58
C ASP A 84 10.21 -5.90 -12.85
N ASP A 85 9.93 -6.85 -13.75
CA ASP A 85 9.14 -6.62 -14.96
C ASP A 85 7.69 -6.22 -14.61
N ILE A 86 7.09 -6.91 -13.63
CA ILE A 86 5.72 -6.62 -13.18
C ILE A 86 5.66 -5.26 -12.49
N ILE A 87 6.68 -4.88 -11.70
CA ILE A 87 6.80 -3.55 -11.07
C ILE A 87 6.90 -2.48 -12.16
N ALA A 88 7.75 -2.68 -13.17
CA ALA A 88 7.94 -1.74 -14.25
C ALA A 88 6.66 -1.52 -15.07
N GLU A 89 5.90 -2.59 -15.34
CA GLU A 89 4.70 -2.54 -16.18
C GLU A 89 3.46 -2.08 -15.41
N SER A 90 3.30 -2.49 -14.14
CA SER A 90 2.14 -2.11 -13.31
C SER A 90 2.36 -0.82 -12.51
N SER A 91 3.60 -0.35 -12.39
CA SER A 91 4.01 0.74 -11.48
C SER A 91 3.59 0.51 -10.02
N LEU A 92 3.37 -0.76 -9.64
CA LEU A 92 3.01 -1.15 -8.27
C LEU A 92 4.24 -1.53 -7.46
N SER A 93 4.13 -1.41 -6.14
CA SER A 93 5.18 -1.84 -5.22
C SER A 93 5.33 -3.37 -5.21
N CYS A 94 6.55 -3.84 -4.94
CA CYS A 94 6.84 -5.28 -4.83
C CYS A 94 5.95 -6.00 -3.80
N ASP A 95 5.68 -5.37 -2.65
CA ASP A 95 4.82 -5.92 -1.58
C ASP A 95 3.36 -6.11 -2.06
N THR A 96 2.84 -5.12 -2.78
CA THR A 96 1.50 -5.14 -3.37
C THR A 96 1.37 -6.27 -4.41
N ILE A 97 2.38 -6.43 -5.27
CA ILE A 97 2.43 -7.50 -6.28
C ILE A 97 2.49 -8.88 -5.61
N GLU A 98 3.36 -9.06 -4.61
CA GLU A 98 3.45 -10.30 -3.84
C GLU A 98 2.09 -10.64 -3.23
N ARG A 99 1.41 -9.67 -2.62
CA ARG A 99 0.05 -9.84 -2.08
C ARG A 99 -0.98 -10.18 -3.15
N ILE A 100 -0.97 -9.54 -4.32
CA ILE A 100 -1.90 -9.87 -5.42
C ILE A 100 -1.67 -11.31 -5.89
N ILE A 101 -0.41 -11.70 -6.10
CA ILE A 101 -0.05 -13.05 -6.53
C ILE A 101 -0.50 -14.08 -5.48
N HIS A 102 -0.14 -13.88 -4.22
CA HIS A 102 -0.45 -14.84 -3.15
C HIS A 102 -1.94 -14.86 -2.76
N ASN A 103 -2.61 -13.71 -2.67
CA ASN A 103 -3.98 -13.60 -2.19
C ASN A 103 -5.03 -13.79 -3.30
N CYS A 104 -4.80 -13.23 -4.49
CA CYS A 104 -5.80 -13.17 -5.56
C CYS A 104 -5.56 -14.23 -6.65
N LEU A 105 -4.31 -14.47 -7.06
CA LEU A 105 -3.99 -15.35 -8.18
C LEU A 105 -3.72 -16.81 -7.76
N THR A 106 -3.05 -17.02 -6.63
CA THR A 106 -2.68 -18.37 -6.15
C THR A 106 -3.91 -19.20 -5.72
N MET A 107 -5.00 -18.54 -5.28
CA MET A 107 -6.24 -19.23 -4.88
C MET A 107 -7.16 -19.62 -6.05
N LYS A 108 -6.85 -19.24 -7.30
CA LYS A 108 -7.67 -19.55 -8.49
C LYS A 108 -6.94 -20.43 -9.49
N LYS A 109 -6.46 -21.59 -9.03
CA LYS A 109 -6.13 -22.72 -9.93
C LYS A 109 -7.37 -23.52 -10.39
N SER A 110 -8.58 -23.00 -10.17
CA SER A 110 -9.82 -23.63 -10.64
C SER A 110 -10.89 -22.62 -11.04
N PHE A 111 -10.71 -21.95 -12.17
CA PHE A 111 -11.85 -21.58 -13.01
C PHE A 111 -11.41 -21.41 -14.48
N ILE A 112 -10.81 -22.47 -15.05
CA ILE A 112 -10.96 -22.72 -16.48
C ILE A 112 -12.11 -23.72 -16.60
N SER A 113 -13.32 -23.19 -16.61
CA SER A 113 -14.47 -23.82 -17.25
C SER A 113 -15.52 -22.74 -17.47
N LEU A 114 -15.54 -22.18 -18.66
CA LEU A 114 -16.60 -22.53 -19.61
C LEU A 114 -16.12 -22.04 -20.96
N GLY A 115 -15.91 -23.00 -21.87
CA GLY A 115 -16.02 -22.66 -23.27
C GLY A 115 -17.45 -22.24 -23.56
N THR A 116 -17.60 -21.29 -24.47
CA THR A 116 -18.71 -21.36 -25.40
C THR A 116 -18.11 -21.36 -26.80
N PRO A 117 -18.38 -22.40 -27.61
CA PRO A 117 -17.95 -22.46 -29.00
C PRO A 117 -18.65 -21.37 -29.80
N SER A 118 -17.93 -20.86 -30.79
CA SER A 118 -18.48 -20.14 -31.93
C SER A 118 -19.72 -20.85 -32.48
N THR A 119 -20.76 -20.08 -32.77
CA THR A 119 -21.79 -20.48 -33.73
C THR A 119 -22.01 -19.31 -34.68
N GLU A 120 -21.52 -19.50 -35.91
CA GLU A 120 -22.06 -18.89 -37.12
C GLU A 120 -23.55 -19.21 -37.30
#